data_AF-A0A813URM9-F1
#
_entry.id   AF-A0A813URM9-F1
#
_cell.length_a   1.000
_cell.length_b   1.000
_cell.length_c   1.000
_cell.angle_alpha   90.00
_cell.angle_beta   90.00
_cell.angle_gamma   90.00
#
_symmetry.space_group_name_H-M   'P 1'
#
loop_
_entity.id
_entity.type
_entity.pdbx_description
1 polymer ?
#
loop_
_entity_poly.entity_id
_entity_poly.type
_entity_poly.pdbx_seq_one_letter_code
_entity_poly.pdbx_strand_id
1 'polypeptide(L)'
;MQTGGLTSYLKVGDSKCAESSINWFRGAIGLALIPLHIVGETWANIMSEYTPDDPAATIFNDYITETYVDDDAIFPSYIWNVHDLIITDQPRTNNHVEGFHNRLKQHFGVHPHIYQFIEALKEENEYNYTRYTESFTQTVKRKKVYNNCDNKLKEYFKRYENGTLSGTELAIKCSKCVNTVKLPVSL
;
A
#
# COMPACT_ATOMS: atom_id res chain seq x y z
N MET A 1 26.94 -12.12 19.40
CA MET A 1 25.47 -12.11 19.19
C MET A 1 25.22 -12.01 17.71
N GLN A 2 24.59 -13.02 17.10
CA GLN A 2 24.24 -12.95 15.68
C GLN A 2 23.04 -12.00 15.53
N THR A 3 23.24 -10.88 14.87
CA THR A 3 22.18 -9.93 14.48
C THR A 3 21.34 -10.55 13.37
N GLY A 4 20.28 -11.27 13.73
CA GLY A 4 19.26 -11.65 12.77
C GLY A 4 18.53 -10.38 12.31
N GLY A 5 18.56 -10.05 11.02
CA GLY A 5 17.83 -8.90 10.47
C GLY A 5 16.32 -8.98 10.72
N LEU A 6 15.57 -7.91 10.44
CA LEU A 6 14.13 -7.77 10.71
C LEU A 6 13.25 -8.94 10.19
N THR A 7 13.72 -9.70 9.21
CA THR A 7 13.08 -10.92 8.72
C THR A 7 13.04 -12.07 9.73
N SER A 8 13.85 -12.01 10.79
CA SER A 8 13.84 -12.98 11.89
C SER A 8 12.52 -12.92 12.68
N TYR A 9 11.93 -11.74 12.87
CA TYR A 9 10.60 -11.56 13.49
C TYR A 9 9.46 -12.13 12.64
N LEU A 10 9.67 -12.35 11.34
CA LEU A 10 8.69 -12.95 10.43
C LEU A 10 8.81 -14.48 10.37
N LYS A 11 9.89 -15.06 10.90
CA LYS A 11 10.18 -16.49 10.88
C LYS A 11 10.52 -17.00 12.27
N VAL A 12 9.54 -17.25 13.14
CA VAL A 12 9.53 -18.35 14.13
C VAL A 12 8.08 -18.49 14.67
N GLY A 13 7.64 -19.75 14.78
CA GLY A 13 6.32 -20.13 15.30
C GLY A 13 6.19 -20.03 16.83
N ASP A 14 4.92 -19.93 17.25
CA ASP A 14 4.38 -20.30 18.56
C ASP A 14 5.03 -19.71 19.82
N SER A 15 5.18 -18.38 19.86
CA SER A 15 5.25 -17.63 21.12
C SER A 15 4.46 -16.32 21.05
N LYS A 16 3.89 -15.88 22.18
CA LYS A 16 3.19 -14.58 22.28
C LYS A 16 4.08 -13.39 21.86
N CYS A 17 5.39 -13.50 22.06
CA CYS A 17 6.37 -12.51 21.65
C CYS A 17 6.49 -12.41 20.11
N ALA A 18 6.42 -13.55 19.40
CA ALA A 18 6.38 -13.57 17.94
C ALA A 18 5.08 -12.95 17.39
N GLU A 19 3.94 -13.21 18.02
CA GLU A 19 2.66 -12.59 17.62
C GLU A 19 2.67 -11.06 17.79
N SER A 20 3.22 -10.58 18.92
CA SER A 20 3.39 -9.14 19.18
C SER A 20 4.27 -8.49 18.11
N SER A 21 5.44 -9.06 17.84
CA SER A 21 6.39 -8.54 16.84
C SER A 21 5.79 -8.49 15.43
N ILE A 22 4.99 -9.50 15.07
CA ILE A 22 4.29 -9.52 13.79
C ILE A 22 3.20 -8.44 13.74
N ASN A 23 2.46 -8.21 14.82
CA ASN A 23 1.44 -7.17 14.87
C ASN A 23 2.05 -5.76 14.84
N TRP A 24 3.21 -5.55 15.47
CA TRP A 24 4.00 -4.32 15.36
C TRP A 24 4.33 -4.00 13.89
N PHE A 25 4.95 -4.94 13.18
CA PHE A 25 5.33 -4.74 11.78
C PHE A 25 4.11 -4.61 10.86
N ARG A 26 3.05 -5.38 11.10
CA ARG A 26 1.78 -5.26 10.35
C ARG A 26 1.12 -3.91 10.59
N GLY A 27 1.17 -3.40 11.81
CA GLY A 27 0.67 -2.09 12.18
C GLY A 27 1.35 -1.00 11.36
N ALA A 28 2.69 -1.00 11.30
CA ALA A 28 3.47 -0.08 10.49
C ALA A 28 3.06 -0.09 9.01
N ILE A 29 2.95 -1.29 8.39
CA ILE A 29 2.47 -1.42 7.00
C ILE A 29 1.01 -0.94 6.87
N GLY A 30 0.19 -1.19 7.88
CA GLY A 30 -1.23 -0.86 7.90
C GLY A 30 -1.50 0.64 7.88
N LEU A 31 -0.56 1.49 8.31
CA LEU A 31 -0.72 2.95 8.36
C LEU A 31 -1.09 3.54 6.99
N ALA A 32 -0.58 2.96 5.89
CA ALA A 32 -0.92 3.38 4.53
C ALA A 32 -2.42 3.24 4.18
N LEU A 33 -3.15 2.43 4.92
CA LEU A 33 -4.51 2.00 4.59
C LEU A 33 -5.58 2.62 5.50
N ILE A 34 -5.20 3.28 6.59
CA ILE A 34 -6.13 3.82 7.59
C ILE A 34 -6.42 5.31 7.36
N PRO A 35 -7.50 5.88 7.93
CA PRO A 35 -7.79 7.29 7.79
C PRO A 35 -6.61 8.19 8.18
N LEU A 36 -6.36 9.24 7.40
CA LEU A 36 -5.18 10.11 7.56
C LEU A 36 -5.06 10.69 8.98
N HIS A 37 -6.19 11.14 9.53
CA HIS A 37 -6.25 11.82 10.83
C HIS A 37 -5.92 10.92 12.03
N ILE A 38 -5.86 9.60 11.85
CA ILE A 38 -5.58 8.65 12.94
C ILE A 38 -4.19 8.03 12.85
N VAL A 39 -3.41 8.37 11.81
CA VAL A 39 -2.10 7.75 11.53
C VAL A 39 -1.14 7.91 12.71
N GLY A 40 -0.95 9.14 13.20
CA GLY A 40 -0.03 9.44 14.30
C GLY A 40 -0.42 8.72 15.60
N GLU A 41 -1.68 8.89 16.03
CA GLU A 41 -2.19 8.22 17.24
C GLU A 41 -2.10 6.69 17.14
N THR A 42 -2.48 6.13 15.99
CA THR A 42 -2.42 4.68 15.77
C THR A 42 -0.99 4.18 15.82
N TRP A 43 -0.04 4.92 15.26
CA TRP A 43 1.37 4.55 15.32
C TRP A 43 1.93 4.58 16.74
N ALA A 44 1.64 5.64 17.50
CA ALA A 44 2.02 5.73 18.92
C ALA A 44 1.47 4.56 19.74
N ASN A 45 0.21 4.19 19.54
CA ASN A 45 -0.40 3.04 20.22
C ASN A 45 0.25 1.72 19.79
N ILE A 46 0.56 1.53 18.50
CA ILE A 46 1.30 0.34 18.03
C ILE A 46 2.67 0.24 18.69
N MET A 47 3.40 1.36 18.79
CA MET A 47 4.70 1.40 19.43
C MET A 47 4.59 1.01 20.91
N SER A 48 3.57 1.53 21.62
CA SER A 48 3.36 1.21 23.03
C SER A 48 2.91 -0.24 23.28
N GLU A 49 2.08 -0.79 22.39
CA GLU A 49 1.43 -2.10 22.61
C GLU A 49 2.25 -3.28 22.11
N TYR A 50 2.99 -3.10 21.01
CA TYR A 50 3.53 -4.23 20.24
C TYR A 50 5.04 -4.21 20.02
N THR A 51 5.75 -3.12 20.32
CA THR A 51 7.20 -3.01 20.11
C THR A 51 7.96 -4.12 20.85
N PRO A 52 8.76 -4.93 20.15
CA PRO A 52 9.64 -5.91 20.78
C PRO A 52 10.72 -5.26 21.63
N ASP A 53 11.15 -5.93 22.69
CA ASP A 53 12.32 -5.55 23.51
C ASP A 53 13.62 -5.84 22.73
N ASP A 54 13.89 -5.01 21.73
CA ASP A 54 15.06 -5.10 20.86
C ASP A 54 15.50 -3.70 20.41
N PRO A 55 16.80 -3.35 20.52
CA PRO A 55 17.34 -2.10 19.99
C PRO A 55 17.02 -1.87 18.50
N ALA A 56 16.97 -2.92 17.68
CA ALA A 56 16.60 -2.81 16.27
C ALA A 56 15.15 -2.35 16.07
N ALA A 57 14.24 -2.71 16.98
CA ALA A 57 12.86 -2.24 16.94
C ALA A 57 12.75 -0.76 17.30
N THR A 58 13.59 -0.28 18.24
CA THR A 58 13.67 1.15 18.56
C THR A 58 14.16 1.95 17.37
N ILE A 59 15.25 1.52 16.72
CA ILE A 59 15.78 2.17 15.51
C ILE A 59 14.73 2.20 14.38
N PHE A 60 13.98 1.12 14.21
CA PHE A 60 12.89 1.08 13.23
C PHE A 60 11.78 2.06 13.58
N ASN A 61 11.40 2.15 14.86
CA ASN A 61 10.36 3.05 15.33
C ASN A 61 10.73 4.51 15.09
N ASP A 62 11.95 4.90 15.47
CA ASP A 62 12.46 6.25 15.27
C ASP A 62 12.45 6.60 13.78
N TYR A 63 12.97 5.69 12.94
CA TYR A 63 12.96 5.89 11.49
C TYR A 63 11.55 6.08 10.91
N ILE A 64 10.58 5.23 11.27
CA ILE A 64 9.21 5.36 10.78
C ILE A 64 8.58 6.68 11.23
N THR A 65 8.82 7.04 12.48
CA THR A 65 8.26 8.25 13.10
C THR A 65 8.77 9.51 12.39
N GLU A 66 10.09 9.68 12.35
CA GLU A 66 10.75 10.85 11.76
C GLU A 66 10.58 10.93 10.22
N THR A 67 10.48 9.79 9.55
CA THR A 67 10.45 9.76 8.07
C THR A 67 9.04 9.86 7.51
N TYR A 68 8.03 9.29 8.19
CA TYR A 68 6.70 9.10 7.61
C TYR A 68 5.53 9.61 8.46
N VAL A 69 5.64 9.63 9.79
CA VAL A 69 4.46 9.80 10.66
C VAL A 69 4.36 11.18 11.30
N ASP A 70 5.47 11.76 11.73
CA ASP A 70 5.49 13.07 12.38
C ASP A 70 4.93 14.19 11.48
N ASP A 71 4.48 15.27 12.11
CA ASP A 71 3.94 16.43 11.39
C ASP A 71 5.00 17.11 10.50
N ASP A 72 6.28 17.03 10.89
CA ASP A 72 7.45 17.50 10.15
C ASP A 72 8.21 16.36 9.43
N ALA A 73 7.57 15.20 9.25
CA ALA A 73 8.16 14.06 8.57
C ALA A 73 8.63 14.40 7.14
N ILE A 74 9.73 13.77 6.73
CA ILE A 74 10.32 13.93 5.38
C ILE A 74 9.28 13.62 4.29
N PHE A 75 8.48 12.58 4.52
CA PHE A 75 7.39 12.17 3.64
C PHE A 75 6.06 12.18 4.41
N PRO A 76 5.36 13.32 4.43
CA PRO A 76 4.10 13.44 5.13
C PRO A 76 3.06 12.41 4.68
N SER A 77 2.18 12.02 5.61
CA SER A 77 1.22 10.93 5.42
C SER A 77 0.29 11.10 4.21
N TYR A 78 -0.06 12.33 3.84
CA TYR A 78 -0.94 12.59 2.70
C TYR A 78 -0.33 12.21 1.34
N ILE A 79 1.00 12.00 1.27
CA ILE A 79 1.68 11.62 0.02
C ILE A 79 1.57 10.11 -0.23
N TRP A 80 1.65 9.28 0.81
CA TRP A 80 1.73 7.82 0.69
C TRP A 80 0.47 7.08 1.14
N ASN A 81 -0.42 7.75 1.88
CA ASN A 81 -1.66 7.14 2.32
C ASN A 81 -2.62 6.89 1.13
N VAL A 82 -3.29 5.74 1.14
CA VAL A 82 -4.19 5.31 0.07
C VAL A 82 -5.62 5.04 0.56
N HIS A 83 -5.98 5.47 1.77
CA HIS A 83 -7.30 5.27 2.36
C HIS A 83 -8.42 5.82 1.47
N ASP A 84 -8.28 7.07 1.04
CA ASP A 84 -9.33 7.73 0.25
C ASP A 84 -9.46 7.11 -1.15
N LEU A 85 -8.35 6.59 -1.70
CA LEU A 85 -8.37 5.81 -2.95
C LEU A 85 -9.21 4.53 -2.78
N ILE A 86 -9.12 3.86 -1.63
CA ILE A 86 -9.90 2.65 -1.34
C ILE A 86 -11.40 2.99 -1.23
N ILE A 87 -11.75 4.07 -0.55
CA ILE A 87 -13.15 4.47 -0.37
C ILE A 87 -13.78 4.86 -1.72
N THR A 88 -13.02 5.57 -2.56
CA THR A 88 -13.46 6.06 -3.87
C THR A 88 -13.31 5.04 -5.00
N ASP A 89 -12.97 3.78 -4.69
CA ASP A 89 -12.76 2.69 -5.65
C ASP A 89 -11.69 3.00 -6.73
N GLN A 90 -10.69 3.81 -6.36
CA GLN A 90 -9.56 4.14 -7.22
C GLN A 90 -8.41 3.13 -7.09
N PRO A 91 -7.59 2.96 -8.14
CA PRO A 91 -6.39 2.12 -8.08
C PRO A 91 -5.41 2.59 -7.01
N ARG A 92 -4.97 1.68 -6.14
CA ARG A 92 -3.96 1.94 -5.09
C ARG A 92 -2.52 2.06 -5.62
N THR A 93 -2.27 1.57 -6.83
CA THR A 93 -0.94 1.51 -7.43
C THR A 93 -0.91 2.24 -8.76
N ASN A 94 0.30 2.67 -9.14
CA ASN A 94 0.62 3.33 -10.40
C ASN A 94 0.77 2.35 -11.60
N ASN A 95 0.26 1.11 -11.51
CA ASN A 95 0.40 0.09 -12.57
C ASN A 95 -0.06 0.59 -13.95
N HIS A 96 -1.06 1.48 -13.99
CA HIS A 96 -1.53 2.09 -15.23
C HIS A 96 -0.47 3.00 -15.87
N VAL A 97 0.24 3.79 -15.05
CA VAL A 97 1.36 4.63 -15.47
C VAL A 97 2.56 3.77 -15.89
N GLU A 98 2.87 2.72 -15.13
CA GLU A 98 3.92 1.77 -15.47
C GLU A 98 3.63 1.08 -16.82
N GLY A 99 2.39 0.64 -17.02
CA GLY A 99 1.94 0.05 -18.28
C GLY A 99 2.03 1.04 -19.45
N PHE A 100 1.66 2.31 -19.24
CA PHE A 100 1.83 3.37 -20.21
C PHE A 100 3.30 3.57 -20.59
N HIS A 101 4.19 3.73 -19.60
CA HIS A 101 5.62 3.88 -19.85
C HIS A 101 6.22 2.67 -20.56
N ASN A 102 5.79 1.46 -20.20
CA ASN A 102 6.27 0.23 -20.84
C ASN A 102 5.86 0.14 -22.30
N ARG A 103 4.61 0.46 -22.65
CA ARG A 103 4.17 0.53 -24.06
C ARG A 103 4.93 1.61 -24.81
N LEU A 104 5.08 2.80 -24.23
CA LEU A 104 5.76 3.91 -24.88
C LEU A 104 7.23 3.57 -25.19
N LYS A 105 7.93 2.92 -24.25
CA LYS A 105 9.30 2.43 -24.44
C LYS A 105 9.44 1.35 -25.52
N GLN A 106 8.38 0.64 -25.89
CA GLN A 106 8.43 -0.34 -26.99
C GLN A 106 8.49 0.33 -28.37
N HIS A 107 8.04 1.58 -28.49
CA HIS A 107 7.98 2.29 -29.76
C HIS A 107 9.30 2.97 -30.13
N PHE A 108 10.17 3.23 -29.16
CA PHE A 108 11.45 3.90 -29.41
C PHE A 108 12.54 3.56 -28.40
N GLY A 109 13.80 3.65 -28.85
CA GLY A 109 14.98 3.47 -28.02
C GLY A 109 15.30 4.69 -27.14
N VAL A 110 16.42 4.62 -26.43
CA VAL A 110 16.89 5.73 -25.58
C VAL A 110 17.22 6.94 -26.48
N HIS A 111 16.59 8.09 -26.19
CA HIS A 111 16.66 9.35 -26.97
C HIS A 111 16.05 9.29 -28.39
N PRO A 112 14.71 9.17 -28.52
CA PRO A 112 14.05 9.20 -29.83
C PRO A 112 14.21 10.55 -30.55
N HIS A 113 14.17 10.53 -31.88
CA HIS A 113 13.95 11.74 -32.65
C HIS A 113 12.54 12.30 -32.34
N ILE A 114 12.38 13.62 -32.27
CA ILE A 114 11.11 14.26 -31.86
C ILE A 114 9.90 13.77 -32.68
N TYR A 115 10.06 13.56 -33.99
CA TYR A 115 9.00 13.00 -34.83
C TYR A 115 8.62 11.56 -34.45
N GLN A 116 9.58 10.69 -34.12
CA GLN A 116 9.29 9.32 -33.67
C GLN A 116 8.54 9.34 -32.33
N PHE A 117 8.93 10.24 -31.44
CA PHE A 117 8.25 10.44 -30.17
C PHE A 117 6.80 10.91 -30.37
N ILE A 118 6.57 11.87 -31.26
CA ILE A 118 5.22 12.37 -31.58
C ILE A 118 4.34 11.26 -32.17
N GLU A 119 4.86 10.45 -33.09
CA GLU A 119 4.09 9.33 -33.65
C GLU A 119 3.72 8.30 -32.58
N ALA A 120 4.67 7.93 -31.70
CA ALA A 120 4.37 7.02 -30.59
C ALA A 120 3.29 7.58 -29.64
N LEU A 121 3.28 8.89 -29.39
CA LEU A 121 2.22 9.54 -28.60
C LEU A 121 0.85 9.50 -29.28
N LYS A 122 0.80 9.65 -30.62
CA LYS A 122 -0.45 9.53 -31.38
C LYS A 122 -1.01 8.11 -31.31
N GLU A 123 -0.16 7.11 -31.51
CA GLU A 123 -0.54 5.69 -31.43
C GLU A 123 -1.05 5.33 -30.02
N GLU A 124 -0.36 5.78 -28.97
CA GLU A 124 -0.81 5.57 -27.60
C GLU A 124 -2.13 6.31 -27.30
N ASN A 125 -2.34 7.51 -27.86
CA ASN A 125 -3.62 8.22 -27.73
C ASN A 125 -4.76 7.46 -28.42
N GLU A 126 -4.53 6.93 -29.63
CA GLU A 126 -5.51 6.11 -30.35
C GLU A 126 -5.85 4.83 -29.59
N TYR A 127 -4.83 4.16 -29.03
CA TYR A 127 -5.02 3.00 -28.16
C TYR A 127 -5.91 3.33 -26.95
N ASN A 128 -5.61 4.42 -26.24
CA ASN A 128 -6.38 4.82 -25.06
C ASN A 128 -7.81 5.23 -25.42
N TYR A 129 -8.02 5.92 -26.55
CA TYR A 129 -9.36 6.25 -27.05
C TYR A 129 -10.19 5.00 -27.36
N THR A 130 -9.56 4.01 -28.00
CA THR A 130 -10.21 2.71 -28.27
C THR A 130 -10.60 2.02 -26.97
N ARG A 131 -9.70 1.97 -25.97
CA ARG A 131 -10.02 1.41 -24.65
C ARG A 131 -11.13 2.15 -23.92
N TYR A 132 -11.13 3.48 -24.01
CA TYR A 132 -12.16 4.32 -23.41
C TYR A 132 -13.53 4.04 -24.05
N THR A 133 -13.61 3.98 -25.39
CA THR A 133 -14.85 3.65 -26.10
C THR A 133 -15.34 2.22 -25.81
N GLU A 134 -14.43 1.24 -25.77
CA GLU A 134 -14.73 -0.13 -25.36
C GLU A 134 -15.33 -0.20 -23.95
N SER A 135 -14.85 0.65 -23.02
CA SER A 135 -15.30 0.64 -21.62
C SER A 135 -16.80 0.94 -21.44
N PHE A 136 -17.43 1.65 -22.38
CA PHE A 136 -18.89 1.90 -22.35
C PHE A 136 -19.71 0.66 -22.69
N THR A 137 -19.13 -0.31 -23.41
CA THR A 137 -19.82 -1.51 -23.91
C THR A 137 -19.38 -2.77 -23.17
N GLN A 138 -18.15 -2.81 -22.69
CA GLN A 138 -17.54 -3.95 -22.00
C GLN A 138 -17.03 -3.52 -20.62
N THR A 139 -17.66 -4.05 -19.57
CA THR A 139 -17.12 -3.93 -18.21
C THR A 139 -16.00 -4.95 -18.03
N VAL A 140 -14.74 -4.48 -18.05
CA VAL A 140 -13.60 -5.30 -17.65
C VAL A 140 -13.79 -5.68 -16.19
N LYS A 141 -14.14 -6.95 -15.94
CA LYS A 141 -14.37 -7.44 -14.58
C LYS A 141 -13.03 -7.56 -13.86
N ARG A 142 -12.83 -6.71 -12.85
CA ARG A 142 -11.71 -6.84 -11.92
C ARG A 142 -11.74 -8.21 -11.25
N LYS A 143 -10.56 -8.82 -11.04
CA LYS A 143 -10.48 -10.15 -10.42
C LYS A 143 -11.14 -10.12 -9.04
N LYS A 144 -11.97 -11.13 -8.76
CA LYS A 144 -12.76 -11.25 -7.52
C LYS A 144 -11.93 -11.10 -6.25
N VAL A 145 -10.68 -11.57 -6.25
CA VAL A 145 -9.76 -11.46 -5.11
C VAL A 145 -9.55 -10.00 -4.68
N TYR A 146 -9.39 -9.08 -5.64
CA TYR A 146 -9.20 -7.66 -5.33
C TYR A 146 -10.48 -7.00 -4.81
N ASN A 147 -11.62 -7.29 -5.45
CA ASN A 147 -12.91 -6.76 -4.99
C ASN A 147 -13.22 -7.25 -3.57
N ASN A 148 -12.94 -8.52 -3.28
CA ASN A 148 -13.09 -9.06 -1.93
C ASN A 148 -12.17 -8.38 -0.92
N CYS A 149 -10.93 -8.06 -1.32
CA CYS A 149 -9.97 -7.34 -0.48
C CYS A 149 -10.49 -5.93 -0.16
N ASP A 150 -10.89 -5.16 -1.18
CA ASP A 150 -11.37 -3.78 -0.99
C ASP A 150 -12.67 -3.77 -0.19
N ASN A 151 -13.59 -4.71 -0.43
CA ASN A 151 -14.82 -4.85 0.38
C ASN A 151 -14.52 -5.12 1.85
N LYS A 152 -13.53 -5.97 2.17
CA LYS A 152 -13.10 -6.22 3.56
C LYS A 152 -12.49 -4.99 4.20
N LEU A 153 -11.67 -4.23 3.46
CA LEU A 153 -11.10 -2.97 3.95
C LEU A 153 -12.22 -1.99 4.32
N LYS A 154 -13.20 -1.81 3.42
CA LYS A 154 -14.39 -0.97 3.68
C LYS A 154 -15.22 -1.45 4.87
N GLU A 155 -15.33 -2.75 5.08
CA GLU A 155 -15.98 -3.31 6.28
C GLU A 155 -15.23 -2.93 7.56
N TYR A 156 -13.89 -3.00 7.56
CA TYR A 156 -13.09 -2.60 8.71
C TYR A 156 -13.20 -1.10 9.00
N PHE A 157 -13.25 -0.25 7.97
CA PHE A 157 -13.48 1.20 8.14
C PHE A 157 -14.82 1.47 8.82
N LYS A 158 -15.90 0.83 8.37
CA LYS A 158 -17.22 0.95 9.04
C LYS A 158 -17.19 0.50 10.49
N ARG A 159 -16.43 -0.56 10.79
CA ARG A 159 -16.30 -1.06 12.17
C ARG A 159 -15.54 -0.10 13.06
N TYR A 160 -14.52 0.57 12.53
CA TYR A 160 -13.79 1.63 13.20
C TYR A 160 -14.69 2.84 13.46
N GLU A 161 -15.42 3.32 12.44
CA GLU A 161 -16.37 4.44 12.57
C GLU A 161 -17.45 4.17 13.63
N ASN A 162 -17.90 2.92 13.75
CA ASN A 162 -18.88 2.50 14.75
C ASN A 162 -18.27 2.19 16.14
N GLY A 163 -16.97 2.39 16.34
CA GLY A 163 -16.27 2.16 17.62
C GLY A 163 -16.08 0.69 18.00
N THR A 164 -16.33 -0.25 17.07
CA THR A 164 -16.19 -1.70 17.31
C THR A 164 -14.80 -2.25 16.99
N LEU A 165 -13.88 -1.36 16.59
CA LEU A 165 -12.51 -1.67 16.19
C LEU A 165 -11.62 -0.49 16.57
N SER A 166 -10.50 -0.74 17.25
CA SER A 166 -9.52 0.32 17.53
C SER A 166 -8.72 0.70 16.28
N GLY A 167 -8.01 1.84 16.32
CA GLY A 167 -7.07 2.22 15.25
C GLY A 167 -5.94 1.18 15.05
N THR A 168 -5.41 0.64 16.16
CA THR A 168 -4.36 -0.40 16.13
C THR A 168 -4.87 -1.68 15.46
N GLU A 169 -6.06 -2.15 15.85
CA GLU A 169 -6.69 -3.33 15.25
C GLU A 169 -7.02 -3.10 13.77
N LEU A 170 -7.46 -1.89 13.41
CA LEU A 170 -7.73 -1.50 12.03
C LEU A 170 -6.47 -1.64 11.17
N ALA A 171 -5.37 -1.00 11.56
CA ALA A 171 -4.10 -1.04 10.83
C ALA A 171 -3.63 -2.49 10.61
N ILE A 172 -3.62 -3.30 11.68
CA ILE A 172 -3.19 -4.70 11.63
C ILE A 172 -4.09 -5.53 10.69
N LYS A 173 -5.42 -5.36 10.77
CA LYS A 173 -6.37 -6.09 9.91
C LYS A 173 -6.26 -5.67 8.44
N CYS A 174 -6.09 -4.38 8.18
CA CYS A 174 -5.89 -3.85 6.82
C CYS A 174 -4.61 -4.44 6.19
N SER A 175 -3.50 -4.43 6.91
CA SER A 175 -2.24 -5.04 6.48
C SER A 175 -2.36 -6.54 6.19
N LYS A 176 -3.04 -7.30 7.06
CA LYS A 176 -3.34 -8.73 6.80
C LYS A 176 -4.16 -8.91 5.52
N CYS A 177 -5.17 -8.06 5.29
CA CYS A 177 -6.05 -8.15 4.13
C CYS A 177 -5.27 -7.99 2.81
N VAL A 178 -4.42 -6.98 2.71
CA VAL A 178 -3.67 -6.71 1.46
C VAL A 178 -2.58 -7.74 1.19
N ASN A 179 -1.92 -8.26 2.23
CA ASN A 179 -0.87 -9.29 2.10
C ASN A 179 -1.40 -10.66 1.65
N THR A 180 -2.70 -10.95 1.84
CA THR A 180 -3.32 -12.18 1.32
C THR A 180 -3.56 -12.14 -0.18
N VAL A 181 -3.55 -10.95 -0.78
CA VAL A 181 -3.62 -10.77 -2.21
C VAL A 181 -2.20 -10.87 -2.74
N LYS A 182 -1.81 -12.03 -3.30
CA LYS A 182 -0.55 -12.11 -4.06
C LYS A 182 -0.61 -11.05 -5.16
N LEU A 183 0.16 -9.98 -5.01
CA LEU A 183 0.38 -9.04 -6.10
C LEU A 183 0.95 -9.87 -7.25
N PRO A 184 0.35 -9.84 -8.46
CA PRO A 184 0.98 -10.42 -9.62
C PRO A 184 2.28 -9.64 -9.79
N VAL A 185 3.39 -10.33 -9.56
CA VAL A 185 4.70 -9.87 -9.99
C VAL A 185 4.65 -9.94 -11.51
N SER A 186 4.18 -8.88 -12.15
CA SER A 186 4.40 -8.64 -13.56
C SER A 186 5.64 -7.76 -13.66
N LEU A 187 6.79 -8.44 -13.81
CA LEU A 187 8.01 -7.89 -14.40
C LEU A 187 7.74 -7.46 -15.85
#